data_AF-A0A955XPA6-F1
#
_entry.id   AF-A0A955XPA6-F1
#
_cell.length_a   1.000
_cell.length_b   1.000
_cell.length_c   1.000
_cell.angle_alpha   90.00
_cell.angle_beta   90.00
_cell.angle_gamma   90.00
#
_symmetry.space_group_name_H-M   'P 1'
#
loop_
_entity.id
_entity.type
_entity.pdbx_description
1 polymer ?
#
loop_
_entity_poly.entity_id
_entity_poly.type
_entity_poly.pdbx_seq_one_letter_code
_entity_poly.pdbx_strand_id
1 'polypeptide(L)'
;MATDKTGLGDRMKMYERREAGRSLMPGLPVCVRIDGKRFSRWTDGLARPYDQRLSDLMIETTMALVEETNACIGYTQSDEISLVLYDDDPKAKPYLGARLQKLCSILASVATAQFNARVPTALPERAAMPALFDCRVWAVPNKQ
;
A
#
# COMPACT_ATOMS: atom_id res chain seq x y z
N MET A 1 -1.40 27.80 -41.83
CA MET A 1 -1.30 28.02 -40.37
C MET A 1 -1.00 26.69 -39.72
N ALA A 2 0.22 26.49 -39.23
CA ALA A 2 0.56 25.27 -38.50
C ALA A 2 -0.15 25.33 -37.14
N THR A 3 -1.12 24.45 -36.93
CA THR A 3 -1.74 24.24 -35.62
C THR A 3 -0.65 23.81 -34.64
N ASP A 4 -0.43 24.64 -33.62
CA ASP A 4 0.47 24.34 -32.52
C ASP A 4 0.04 23.01 -31.88
N LYS A 5 0.79 21.94 -32.19
CA LYS A 5 0.56 20.58 -31.67
C LYS A 5 1.15 20.38 -30.27
N THR A 6 1.49 21.47 -29.56
CA THR A 6 1.89 21.43 -28.16
C THR A 6 0.89 22.19 -27.29
N GLY A 7 -0.35 21.68 -27.26
CA GLY A 7 -1.44 22.27 -26.49
C GLY A 7 -1.21 22.28 -24.97
N LEU A 8 -2.06 23.00 -24.24
CA LEU A 8 -2.07 23.08 -22.77
C LEU A 8 -2.03 21.69 -22.11
N GLY A 9 -2.75 20.73 -22.66
CA GLY A 9 -2.82 19.36 -22.13
C GLY A 9 -1.47 18.65 -22.08
N ASP A 10 -0.62 18.82 -23.10
CA ASP A 10 0.70 18.19 -23.14
C ASP A 10 1.66 18.82 -22.13
N ARG A 11 1.56 20.15 -21.96
CA ARG A 11 2.30 20.88 -20.92
C ARG A 11 1.89 20.42 -19.52
N MET A 12 0.59 20.23 -19.24
CA MET A 12 0.14 19.73 -17.93
C MET A 12 0.59 18.29 -17.68
N LYS A 13 0.50 17.42 -18.70
CA LYS A 13 1.02 16.04 -18.62
C LYS A 13 2.52 15.97 -18.40
N MET A 14 3.29 16.96 -18.89
CA MET A 14 4.73 17.05 -18.64
C MET A 14 5.01 17.33 -17.16
N TYR A 15 4.31 18.30 -16.56
CA TYR A 15 4.46 18.61 -15.13
C TYR A 15 4.06 17.42 -14.25
N GLU A 16 2.94 16.77 -14.54
CA GLU A 16 2.50 15.58 -13.82
C GLU A 16 3.54 14.45 -13.90
N ARG A 17 4.07 14.17 -15.10
CA ARG A 17 5.09 13.12 -15.28
C ARG A 17 6.38 13.40 -14.54
N ARG A 18 6.76 14.67 -14.38
CA ARG A 18 7.99 15.04 -13.65
C ARG A 18 7.90 14.63 -12.17
N GLU A 19 6.72 14.75 -11.57
CA GLU A 19 6.50 14.42 -10.16
C GLU A 19 6.05 12.98 -9.93
N ALA A 20 5.11 12.48 -10.75
CA ALA A 20 4.46 11.18 -10.57
C ALA A 20 4.99 10.07 -11.50
N GLY A 21 5.90 10.40 -12.43
CA GLY A 21 6.46 9.46 -13.39
C GLY A 21 7.57 8.56 -12.85
N ARG A 22 8.01 8.76 -11.60
CA ARG A 22 9.05 7.93 -10.96
C ARG A 22 8.56 6.49 -10.77
N SER A 23 9.29 5.55 -11.36
CA SER A 23 9.18 4.12 -11.10
C SER A 23 10.43 3.61 -10.38
N LEU A 24 10.27 2.54 -9.60
CA LEU A 24 11.39 1.79 -9.04
C LEU A 24 12.10 0.98 -10.12
N MET A 25 13.36 0.63 -9.86
CA MET A 25 14.18 -0.16 -10.79
C MET A 25 13.59 -1.57 -10.95
N PRO A 26 13.29 -2.02 -12.19
CA PRO A 26 12.83 -3.39 -12.43
C PRO A 26 13.86 -4.43 -12.00
N GLY A 27 13.39 -5.62 -11.60
CA GLY A 27 14.25 -6.75 -11.20
C GLY A 27 14.83 -6.67 -9.78
N LEU A 28 14.59 -5.57 -9.05
CA LEU A 28 14.92 -5.46 -7.64
C LEU A 28 13.71 -5.79 -6.76
N PRO A 29 13.91 -6.44 -5.60
CA PRO A 29 12.87 -6.59 -4.60
C PRO A 29 12.34 -5.23 -4.16
N VAL A 30 11.02 -5.13 -4.07
CA VAL A 30 10.31 -3.93 -3.60
C VAL A 30 9.73 -4.22 -2.23
N CYS A 31 10.16 -3.47 -1.24
CA CYS A 31 9.58 -3.47 0.10
C CYS A 31 8.47 -2.43 0.18
N VAL A 32 7.33 -2.83 0.73
CA VAL A 32 6.18 -1.98 1.02
C VAL A 32 5.97 -2.02 2.53
N ARG A 33 5.81 -0.86 3.16
CA ARG A 33 5.35 -0.75 4.54
C ARG A 33 4.11 0.12 4.61
N ILE A 34 3.05 -0.45 5.16
CA ILE A 34 1.74 0.17 5.40
C ILE A 34 1.57 0.30 6.91
N ASP A 35 1.12 1.45 7.38
CA ASP A 35 1.18 1.83 8.80
C ASP A 35 -0.08 2.60 9.22
N GLY A 36 -0.59 2.30 10.42
CA GLY A 36 -1.81 2.86 10.96
C GLY A 36 -1.69 4.35 11.32
N LYS A 37 -2.42 5.22 10.62
CA LYS A 37 -2.40 6.66 10.91
C LYS A 37 -3.03 6.97 12.26
N ARG A 38 -2.21 7.44 13.20
CA ARG A 38 -2.62 7.78 14.59
C ARG A 38 -3.29 6.59 15.29
N PHE A 39 -2.75 5.40 15.05
CA PHE A 39 -3.38 4.16 15.50
C PHE A 39 -3.46 4.04 17.01
N SER A 40 -2.52 4.62 17.76
CA SER A 40 -2.60 4.68 19.23
C SER A 40 -3.90 5.29 19.76
N ARG A 41 -4.44 6.31 19.06
CA ARG A 41 -5.75 6.89 19.38
C ARG A 41 -6.90 6.00 18.89
N TRP A 42 -6.72 5.36 17.73
CA TRP A 42 -7.74 4.46 17.18
C TRP A 42 -7.95 3.22 18.07
N THR A 43 -6.87 2.69 18.66
CA THR A 43 -6.87 1.53 19.55
C THR A 43 -7.20 1.87 21.01
N ASP A 44 -7.43 3.14 21.35
CA ASP A 44 -7.61 3.57 22.74
C ASP A 44 -8.91 3.03 23.34
N GLY A 45 -8.80 2.11 24.31
CA GLY A 45 -9.92 1.38 24.90
C GLY A 45 -10.07 -0.06 24.40
N LEU A 46 -9.23 -0.53 23.48
CA LEU A 46 -9.11 -1.96 23.16
C LEU A 46 -8.37 -2.73 24.26
N ALA A 47 -8.45 -4.05 24.22
CA ALA A 47 -7.76 -4.91 25.19
C ALA A 47 -6.24 -4.69 25.14
N ARG A 48 -5.61 -4.68 26.33
CA ARG A 48 -4.16 -4.53 26.49
C ARG A 48 -3.56 -5.75 27.18
N PRO A 49 -2.30 -6.12 26.89
CA PRO A 49 -1.40 -5.49 25.93
C PRO A 49 -1.71 -5.85 24.46
N TYR A 50 -2.66 -6.76 24.24
CA TYR A 50 -2.95 -7.33 22.93
C TYR A 50 -4.46 -7.63 22.80
N ASP A 51 -5.07 -7.19 21.70
CA ASP A 51 -6.46 -7.50 21.33
C ASP A 51 -6.43 -8.43 20.11
N GLN A 52 -6.82 -9.70 20.31
CA GLN A 52 -6.80 -10.72 19.25
C GLN A 52 -7.65 -10.30 18.04
N ARG A 53 -8.77 -9.62 18.25
CA ARG A 53 -9.68 -9.19 17.18
C ARG A 53 -9.01 -8.19 16.25
N LEU A 54 -8.20 -7.29 16.81
CA LEU A 54 -7.40 -6.36 16.03
C LEU A 54 -6.30 -7.10 15.24
N SER A 55 -5.63 -8.07 15.87
CA SER A 55 -4.62 -8.87 15.19
C SER A 55 -5.22 -9.65 14.02
N ASP A 56 -6.40 -10.24 14.20
CA ASP A 56 -7.10 -10.98 13.14
C ASP A 56 -7.47 -10.05 11.98
N LEU A 57 -7.95 -8.82 12.27
CA LEU A 57 -8.21 -7.80 11.23
C LEU A 57 -6.95 -7.45 10.43
N MET A 58 -5.80 -7.30 11.10
CA MET A 58 -4.52 -6.99 10.45
C MET A 58 -4.02 -8.17 9.60
N ILE A 59 -4.20 -9.41 10.07
CA ILE A 59 -3.88 -10.63 9.32
C ILE A 59 -4.74 -10.72 8.07
N GLU A 60 -6.06 -10.55 8.18
CA GLU A 60 -6.98 -10.60 7.04
C GLU A 60 -6.70 -9.49 6.03
N THR A 61 -6.38 -8.29 6.51
CA THR A 61 -5.97 -7.16 5.66
C THR A 61 -4.66 -7.48 4.91
N THR A 62 -3.70 -8.11 5.60
CA THR A 62 -2.43 -8.55 5.01
C THR A 62 -2.65 -9.61 3.94
N MET A 63 -3.51 -10.60 4.20
CA MET A 63 -3.85 -11.64 3.22
C MET A 63 -4.45 -11.05 1.94
N ALA A 64 -5.38 -10.10 2.07
CA ALA A 64 -5.98 -9.43 0.92
C ALA A 64 -4.95 -8.62 0.11
N LEU A 65 -3.97 -7.99 0.79
CA LEU A 65 -2.88 -7.29 0.12
C LEU A 65 -1.92 -8.23 -0.61
N VAL A 66 -1.62 -9.40 -0.02
CA VAL A 66 -0.80 -10.43 -0.65
C VAL A 66 -1.47 -10.95 -1.92
N GLU A 67 -2.77 -11.24 -1.86
CA GLU A 67 -3.57 -11.69 -3.01
C GLU A 67 -3.63 -10.63 -4.11
N GLU A 68 -3.88 -9.36 -3.76
CA GLU A 68 -3.94 -8.25 -4.72
C GLU A 68 -2.61 -8.03 -5.46
N THR A 69 -1.47 -8.24 -4.78
CA THR A 69 -0.15 -7.87 -5.28
C THR A 69 0.69 -9.04 -5.78
N ASN A 70 0.28 -10.28 -5.50
CA ASN A 70 1.12 -11.48 -5.59
C ASN A 70 2.45 -11.32 -4.80
N ALA A 71 2.39 -10.67 -3.63
CA ALA A 71 3.57 -10.52 -2.78
C ALA A 71 4.14 -11.90 -2.40
N CYS A 72 5.46 -12.05 -2.46
CA CYS A 72 6.10 -13.29 -2.04
C CYS A 72 6.16 -13.42 -0.51
N ILE A 73 6.07 -12.29 0.20
CA ILE A 73 6.02 -12.23 1.66
C ILE A 73 4.98 -11.18 2.07
N GLY A 74 4.11 -11.54 3.00
CA GLY A 74 3.30 -10.62 3.79
C GLY A 74 3.53 -10.85 5.28
N TYR A 75 3.80 -9.78 6.01
CA TYR A 75 4.06 -9.78 7.45
C TYR A 75 3.25 -8.68 8.12
N THR A 76 2.71 -8.92 9.31
CA THR A 76 2.05 -7.90 10.11
C THR A 76 2.47 -7.98 11.57
N GLN A 77 2.60 -6.82 12.20
CA GLN A 77 2.89 -6.67 13.61
C GLN A 77 2.30 -5.34 14.08
N SER A 78 1.61 -5.34 15.23
CA SER A 78 0.90 -4.16 15.71
C SER A 78 -0.06 -3.62 14.64
N ASP A 79 0.15 -2.39 14.20
CA ASP A 79 -0.58 -1.62 13.21
C ASP A 79 0.19 -1.51 11.87
N GLU A 80 1.29 -2.25 11.74
CA GLU A 80 2.14 -2.29 10.57
C GLU A 80 1.88 -3.55 9.72
N ILE A 81 1.89 -3.37 8.39
CA ILE A 81 1.95 -4.44 7.40
C ILE A 81 3.16 -4.21 6.51
N SER A 82 4.01 -5.22 6.38
CA SER A 82 5.15 -5.25 5.47
C SER A 82 4.90 -6.28 4.36
N LEU A 83 5.10 -5.87 3.10
CA LEU A 83 5.05 -6.75 1.94
C LEU A 83 6.39 -6.74 1.21
N VAL A 84 6.76 -7.88 0.61
CA VAL A 84 7.86 -7.97 -0.35
C VAL A 84 7.28 -8.38 -1.70
N LEU A 85 7.48 -7.52 -2.69
CA LEU A 85 7.14 -7.78 -4.08
C LEU A 85 8.44 -8.10 -4.81
N TYR A 86 8.55 -9.32 -5.32
CA TYR A 86 9.70 -9.76 -6.09
C TYR A 86 9.26 -10.86 -7.05
N ASP A 87 9.77 -10.78 -8.28
CA ASP A 87 9.57 -11.79 -9.32
C ASP A 87 10.94 -12.08 -9.92
N ASP A 88 11.27 -13.37 -10.03
CA ASP A 88 12.55 -13.84 -10.58
C ASP A 88 12.52 -13.98 -12.11
N ASP A 89 11.34 -13.92 -12.75
CA ASP A 89 11.21 -13.85 -14.20
C ASP A 89 11.52 -12.42 -14.69
N PRO A 90 12.58 -12.20 -15.49
CA PRO A 90 12.90 -10.90 -16.07
C PRO A 90 11.80 -10.34 -16.99
N LYS A 91 10.86 -11.19 -17.44
CA LYS A 91 9.72 -10.80 -18.29
C LYS A 91 8.48 -10.41 -17.48
N ALA A 92 8.48 -10.68 -16.18
CA ALA A 92 7.37 -10.33 -15.32
C ALA A 92 7.14 -8.81 -15.33
N LYS A 93 5.87 -8.42 -15.39
CA LYS A 93 5.50 -7.01 -15.32
C LYS A 93 5.40 -6.62 -13.85
N PRO A 94 6.15 -5.61 -13.39
CA PRO A 94 6.03 -5.15 -12.02
C PRO A 94 4.60 -4.70 -11.72
N TYR A 95 4.08 -5.04 -10.54
CA TYR A 95 2.78 -4.56 -10.07
C TYR A 95 2.70 -3.02 -10.21
N LEU A 96 1.62 -2.52 -10.82
CA LEU A 96 1.41 -1.11 -11.16
C LEU A 96 2.57 -0.43 -11.93
N GLY A 97 3.38 -1.19 -12.65
CA GLY A 97 4.57 -0.70 -13.36
C GLY A 97 5.64 -0.13 -12.44
N ALA A 98 5.67 -0.60 -11.18
CA ALA A 98 6.55 -0.11 -10.12
C ALA A 98 6.47 1.41 -9.88
N ARG A 99 5.36 2.06 -10.27
CA ARG A 99 5.19 3.51 -10.15
C ARG A 99 4.99 3.89 -8.69
N LEU A 100 5.95 4.64 -8.13
CA LEU A 100 6.05 4.87 -6.69
C LEU A 100 4.76 5.43 -6.10
N GLN A 101 4.22 6.51 -6.68
CA GLN A 101 3.00 7.15 -6.16
C GLN A 101 1.77 6.25 -6.28
N LYS A 102 1.65 5.44 -7.35
CA LYS A 102 0.55 4.49 -7.50
C LYS A 102 0.64 3.37 -6.49
N LEU A 103 1.83 2.83 -6.24
CA LEU A 103 2.03 1.80 -5.22
C LEU A 103 1.64 2.33 -3.84
N CYS A 104 2.16 3.49 -3.43
CA CYS A 104 1.80 4.10 -2.15
C CYS A 104 0.29 4.34 -2.02
N SER A 105 -0.34 4.97 -3.01
CA SER A 105 -1.75 5.36 -2.92
C SER A 105 -2.70 4.17 -2.98
N ILE A 106 -2.50 3.23 -3.90
CA ILE A 106 -3.38 2.08 -4.07
C ILE A 106 -3.24 1.12 -2.90
N LEU A 107 -2.03 0.82 -2.43
CA LEU A 107 -1.84 -0.14 -1.33
C LEU A 107 -2.39 0.41 0.01
N ALA A 108 -2.18 1.70 0.30
CA ALA A 108 -2.83 2.33 1.45
C ALA A 108 -4.37 2.30 1.35
N SER A 109 -4.90 2.51 0.13
CA SER A 109 -6.34 2.45 -0.14
C SER A 109 -6.91 1.05 0.06
N VAL A 110 -6.24 0.01 -0.47
CA VAL A 110 -6.64 -1.39 -0.28
C VAL A 110 -6.61 -1.77 1.19
N ALA A 111 -5.54 -1.44 1.92
CA ALA A 111 -5.47 -1.68 3.36
C ALA A 111 -6.64 -1.01 4.11
N THR A 112 -6.89 0.27 3.81
CA THR A 112 -8.01 1.03 4.39
C THR A 112 -9.35 0.37 4.09
N ALA A 113 -9.61 0.00 2.83
CA ALA A 113 -10.88 -0.61 2.44
C ALA A 113 -11.09 -1.97 3.09
N GLN A 114 -10.09 -2.85 3.04
CA GLN A 114 -10.17 -4.22 3.57
C GLN A 114 -10.30 -4.23 5.09
N PHE A 115 -9.52 -3.40 5.79
CA PHE A 115 -9.59 -3.29 7.24
C PHE A 115 -10.97 -2.77 7.69
N ASN A 116 -11.40 -1.62 7.16
CA ASN A 116 -12.65 -0.99 7.60
C ASN A 116 -13.91 -1.78 7.23
N ALA A 117 -13.88 -2.58 6.15
CA ALA A 117 -15.02 -3.43 5.80
C ALA A 117 -15.33 -4.48 6.87
N ARG A 118 -14.33 -4.91 7.64
CA ARG A 118 -14.44 -5.96 8.67
C ARG A 118 -14.59 -5.43 10.09
N VAL A 119 -14.16 -4.19 10.33
CA VAL A 119 -14.25 -3.52 11.64
C VAL A 119 -15.64 -3.63 12.27
N PRO A 120 -16.78 -3.39 11.57
CA PRO A 120 -18.09 -3.45 12.20
C PRO A 120 -18.45 -4.81 12.81
N THR A 121 -17.91 -5.90 12.26
CA THR A 121 -18.13 -7.26 12.76
C THR A 121 -17.14 -7.63 13.85
N ALA A 122 -15.85 -7.31 13.68
CA ALA A 122 -14.80 -7.71 14.62
C ALA A 122 -14.67 -6.77 15.83
N LEU A 123 -14.83 -5.46 15.63
CA LEU A 123 -14.71 -4.40 16.64
C LEU A 123 -15.88 -3.41 16.49
N PRO A 124 -17.12 -3.80 16.86
CA PRO A 124 -18.30 -2.95 16.72
C PRO A 124 -18.14 -1.58 17.39
N GLU A 125 -17.41 -1.51 18.51
CA GLU A 125 -17.07 -0.27 19.23
C GLU A 125 -16.23 0.72 18.40
N ARG A 126 -15.67 0.28 17.26
CA ARG A 126 -14.90 1.11 16.30
C ARG A 126 -15.61 1.33 14.96
N ALA A 127 -16.81 0.80 14.75
CA ALA A 127 -17.50 0.87 13.46
C ALA A 127 -17.69 2.30 12.93
N ALA A 128 -17.86 3.28 13.82
CA ALA A 128 -18.02 4.70 13.47
C ALA A 128 -16.68 5.47 13.36
N MET A 129 -15.54 4.81 13.54
CA MET A 129 -14.20 5.41 13.51
C MET A 129 -13.35 4.76 12.42
N PRO A 130 -13.38 5.28 11.18
CA PRO A 130 -12.58 4.72 10.10
C PRO A 130 -11.08 4.77 10.44
N ALA A 131 -10.41 3.61 10.33
CA ALA A 131 -8.96 3.53 10.35
C ALA A 131 -8.41 4.04 9.01
N LEU A 132 -7.25 4.68 9.04
CA LEU A 132 -6.55 5.15 7.85
C LEU A 132 -5.12 4.64 7.88
N PHE A 133 -4.53 4.42 6.71
CA PHE A 133 -3.15 3.94 6.60
C PHE A 133 -2.32 4.86 5.71
N ASP A 134 -1.04 5.02 6.03
CA ASP A 134 -0.04 5.53 5.09
C ASP A 134 0.77 4.37 4.51
N CYS A 135 1.43 4.61 3.38
CA CYS A 135 2.24 3.59 2.70
C CYS A 135 3.54 4.19 2.18
N ARG A 136 4.63 3.47 2.45
CA ARG A 136 6.00 3.79 2.03
C ARG A 136 6.53 2.62 1.22
N VAL A 137 7.19 2.91 0.12
CA VAL A 137 7.72 1.88 -0.79
C VAL A 137 9.15 2.22 -1.18
N TRP A 138 10.03 1.22 -1.17
CA TRP A 138 11.42 1.35 -1.59
C TRP A 138 11.92 0.05 -2.22
N ALA A 139 12.92 0.15 -3.09
CA ALA A 139 13.62 -1.02 -3.62
C ALA A 139 14.85 -1.34 -2.76
N VAL A 140 15.19 -2.62 -2.64
CA VAL A 140 16.41 -3.10 -1.98
C VAL A 140 17.23 -3.95 -2.95
N PRO A 141 18.55 -4.09 -2.76
CA PRO A 141 19.36 -5.00 -3.55
C PRO A 141 18.86 -6.45 -3.44
N ASN A 142 19.02 -7.21 -4.52
CA ASN A 142 18.95 -8.67 -4.44
C ASN A 142 20.34 -9.23 -4.06
N LYS A 143 20.45 -10.55 -3.93
CA LYS A 143 21.69 -11.22 -3.49
C LYS A 143 22.83 -11.17 -4.53
N GLN A 144 22.53 -10.82 -5.79
CA GLN A 144 23.47 -10.91 -6.92
C GLN A 144 24.40 -9.70 -7.00
#